data_AF-A0A9D9C0G8-F1
#
_entry.id   AF-A0A9D9C0G8-F1
#
_cell.length_a   1.000
_cell.length_b   1.000
_cell.length_c   1.000
_cell.angle_alpha   90.00
_cell.angle_beta   90.00
_cell.angle_gamma   90.00
#
_symmetry.space_group_name_H-M   'P 1'
#
loop_
_entity.id
_entity.type
_entity.pdbx_description
1 polymer ?
#
loop_
_entity_poly.entity_id
_entity_poly.type
_entity_poly.pdbx_seq_one_letter_code
_entity_poly.pdbx_strand_id
1 'polypeptide(L)'
;MVKNVYTFGDGKAEGNAGMRNLLGGKGANLAEMNLLGMPVPPGFTITTEVCTEYTKKGREAVVASIKDEVEAAIAHVESLTGMKFDDSSNPLLVSVRSGARASMPGMMDTVLNLGMNDATVASLAEKSGNPRFAWDSYRRFVQMYGDVVLGMKPKSKTDIDPFEEIMDKVKEEKGVKNDLDLEVEDLKELVKRFKAAVLDFTGKDFPDSAWEQLWGGICAVFDSWMNERAILYRRMNQIPEEWGTAVNVQAMVYGNMGENSATGVAFSRDAATGENLFTGEYLINAQ
;
A
#
# COMPACT_ATOMS: atom_id res chain seq x y z
N MET A 1 -22.56 -5.70 -18.46
CA MET A 1 -21.86 -4.76 -17.55
C MET A 1 -20.39 -4.83 -17.87
N VAL A 2 -19.71 -3.67 -17.88
CA VAL A 2 -18.24 -3.62 -17.99
C VAL A 2 -17.68 -3.99 -16.62
N LYS A 3 -16.68 -4.87 -16.60
CA LYS A 3 -16.03 -5.36 -15.37
C LYS A 3 -15.00 -4.33 -14.88
N ASN A 4 -15.02 -4.01 -13.59
CA ASN A 4 -14.19 -2.96 -13.00
C ASN A 4 -13.06 -3.49 -12.10
N VAL A 5 -13.17 -4.73 -11.64
CA VAL A 5 -12.17 -5.37 -10.78
C VAL A 5 -11.69 -6.68 -11.40
N TYR A 6 -10.38 -6.84 -11.53
CA TYR A 6 -9.74 -8.00 -12.16
C TYR A 6 -8.82 -8.71 -11.17
N THR A 7 -9.11 -9.97 -10.83
CA THR A 7 -8.31 -10.73 -9.87
C THR A 7 -7.07 -11.39 -10.50
N PHE A 8 -6.08 -11.68 -9.66
CA PHE A 8 -4.91 -12.49 -9.98
C PHE A 8 -4.44 -13.27 -8.74
N GLY A 9 -3.95 -14.49 -8.92
CA GLY A 9 -3.50 -15.36 -7.83
C GLY A 9 -3.44 -16.83 -8.23
N ASP A 10 -2.53 -17.59 -7.62
CA ASP A 10 -2.44 -19.06 -7.76
C ASP A 10 -2.38 -19.56 -9.22
N GLY A 11 -1.54 -18.92 -10.03
CA GLY A 11 -1.35 -19.27 -11.45
C GLY A 11 -2.51 -18.86 -12.38
N LYS A 12 -3.48 -18.09 -11.88
CA LYS A 12 -4.65 -17.61 -12.63
C LYS A 12 -4.75 -16.08 -12.56
N ALA A 13 -5.15 -15.46 -13.66
CA ALA A 13 -5.49 -14.05 -13.69
C ALA A 13 -6.61 -13.78 -14.68
N GLU A 14 -7.43 -12.77 -14.38
CA GLU A 14 -8.50 -12.30 -15.27
C GLU A 14 -8.00 -11.24 -16.27
N GLY A 15 -6.80 -10.70 -16.02
CA GLY A 15 -6.07 -9.78 -16.89
C GLY A 15 -4.89 -10.43 -17.61
N ASN A 16 -4.16 -9.64 -18.41
CA ASN A 16 -2.88 -10.00 -19.04
C ASN A 16 -2.11 -8.75 -19.48
N ALA A 17 -0.88 -8.92 -19.99
CA ALA A 17 -0.04 -7.82 -20.46
C ALA A 17 -0.70 -6.93 -21.54
N GLY A 18 -1.59 -7.49 -22.37
CA GLY A 18 -2.32 -6.75 -23.41
C GLY A 18 -3.34 -5.75 -22.85
N MET A 19 -3.71 -5.87 -21.58
CA MET A 19 -4.69 -5.01 -20.91
C MET A 19 -4.05 -3.82 -20.18
N ARG A 20 -2.82 -3.45 -20.53
CA ARG A 20 -2.06 -2.33 -19.94
C ARG A 20 -2.84 -1.01 -19.88
N ASN A 21 -3.68 -0.73 -20.87
CA ASN A 21 -4.49 0.49 -20.87
C ASN A 21 -5.59 0.43 -19.80
N LEU A 22 -6.14 -0.74 -19.51
CA LEU A 22 -7.23 -0.89 -18.56
C LEU A 22 -6.72 -1.12 -17.13
N LEU A 23 -5.67 -1.91 -16.97
CA LEU A 23 -5.12 -2.34 -15.67
C LEU A 23 -3.88 -1.53 -15.22
N GLY A 24 -3.44 -0.59 -16.06
CA GLY A 24 -2.16 0.06 -15.90
C GLY A 24 -0.98 -0.90 -16.14
N GLY A 25 0.24 -0.34 -16.11
CA GLY A 25 1.46 -1.14 -16.31
C GLY A 25 1.69 -2.17 -15.20
N LYS A 26 1.43 -1.81 -13.93
CA LYS A 26 1.63 -2.71 -12.79
C LYS A 26 0.59 -3.84 -12.77
N GLY A 27 -0.70 -3.53 -12.90
CA GLY A 27 -1.75 -4.54 -12.86
C GLY A 27 -1.65 -5.54 -14.02
N ALA A 28 -1.37 -5.06 -15.23
CA ALA A 28 -1.16 -5.93 -16.39
C ALA A 28 0.06 -6.86 -16.20
N ASN A 29 1.17 -6.36 -15.63
CA ASN A 29 2.34 -7.19 -15.34
C ASN A 29 2.10 -8.16 -14.18
N LEU A 30 1.36 -7.79 -13.14
CA LEU A 30 0.98 -8.69 -12.04
C LEU A 30 0.16 -9.87 -12.57
N ALA A 31 -0.81 -9.60 -13.43
CA ALA A 31 -1.59 -10.63 -14.11
C ALA A 31 -0.71 -11.53 -14.99
N GLU A 32 0.16 -10.93 -15.82
CA GLU A 32 1.06 -11.68 -16.70
C GLU A 32 2.02 -12.59 -15.92
N MET A 33 2.67 -12.07 -14.87
CA MET A 33 3.57 -12.86 -14.02
C MET A 33 2.84 -14.04 -13.38
N ASN A 34 1.58 -13.84 -12.99
CA ASN A 34 0.77 -14.91 -12.42
C ASN A 34 0.45 -16.00 -13.47
N LEU A 35 0.07 -15.61 -14.69
CA LEU A 35 -0.14 -16.54 -15.81
C LEU A 35 1.12 -17.31 -16.22
N LEU A 36 2.30 -16.71 -16.01
CA LEU A 36 3.60 -17.35 -16.22
C LEU A 36 4.02 -18.27 -15.07
N GLY A 37 3.21 -18.40 -14.01
CA GLY A 37 3.49 -19.27 -12.87
C GLY A 37 4.52 -18.70 -11.88
N MET A 38 4.78 -17.39 -11.91
CA MET A 38 5.63 -16.76 -10.89
C MET A 38 4.89 -16.68 -9.54
N PRO A 39 5.61 -16.73 -8.39
CA PRO A 39 5.02 -16.69 -7.06
C PRO A 39 4.56 -15.27 -6.68
N VAL A 40 3.55 -14.76 -7.38
CA VAL A 40 2.95 -13.45 -7.14
C VAL A 40 1.89 -13.58 -6.04
N PRO A 41 1.97 -12.81 -4.94
CA PRO A 41 0.92 -12.80 -3.92
C PRO A 41 -0.45 -12.45 -4.53
N PRO A 42 -1.54 -13.12 -4.12
CA PRO A 42 -2.85 -12.92 -4.69
C PRO A 42 -3.39 -11.51 -4.44
N GLY A 43 -4.22 -11.03 -5.35
CA GLY A 43 -4.76 -9.67 -5.32
C GLY A 43 -5.74 -9.40 -6.45
N PHE A 44 -6.00 -8.11 -6.66
CA PHE A 44 -6.83 -7.63 -7.75
C PHE A 44 -6.45 -6.22 -8.18
N THR A 45 -6.86 -5.86 -9.39
CA THR A 45 -6.69 -4.52 -9.96
C THR A 45 -8.05 -3.90 -10.26
N ILE A 46 -8.27 -2.70 -9.73
CA ILE A 46 -9.38 -1.81 -10.09
C ILE A 46 -8.95 -0.99 -11.30
N THR A 47 -9.76 -0.97 -12.36
CA THR A 47 -9.35 -0.42 -13.66
C THR A 47 -9.11 1.09 -13.65
N THR A 48 -8.38 1.57 -14.66
CA THR A 48 -8.22 3.01 -14.91
C THR A 48 -9.54 3.72 -15.22
N GLU A 49 -10.52 3.01 -15.79
CA GLU A 49 -11.83 3.58 -16.11
C GLU A 49 -12.59 3.99 -14.85
N VAL A 50 -12.46 3.21 -13.77
CA VAL A 50 -13.01 3.58 -12.46
C VAL A 50 -12.40 4.89 -11.95
N CYS A 51 -11.10 5.12 -12.15
CA CYS A 51 -10.47 6.39 -11.81
C CYS A 51 -11.06 7.55 -12.62
N THR A 52 -11.31 7.36 -13.92
CA THR A 52 -11.95 8.37 -14.76
C THR A 52 -13.38 8.67 -14.27
N GLU A 53 -14.13 7.64 -13.89
CA GLU A 53 -15.48 7.79 -13.33
C GLU A 53 -15.44 8.46 -11.95
N TYR A 54 -14.41 8.20 -11.15
CA TYR A 54 -14.21 8.81 -9.83
C TYR A 54 -14.05 10.32 -9.95
N THR A 55 -13.24 10.79 -10.90
CA THR A 55 -13.08 12.23 -11.18
C THR A 55 -14.38 12.88 -11.65
N LYS A 56 -15.24 12.15 -12.38
CA LYS A 56 -16.49 12.70 -12.94
C LYS A 56 -17.68 12.67 -11.98
N LYS A 57 -17.83 11.58 -11.22
CA LYS A 57 -19.01 11.27 -10.40
C LYS A 57 -18.76 11.44 -8.91
N GLY A 58 -17.50 11.53 -8.50
CA GLY A 58 -17.10 11.65 -7.10
C GLY A 58 -17.04 10.32 -6.35
N ARG A 59 -16.50 10.41 -5.13
CA ARG A 59 -16.15 9.28 -4.26
C ARG A 59 -17.32 8.34 -3.96
N GLU A 60 -18.42 8.88 -3.44
CA GLU A 60 -19.55 8.07 -2.96
C GLU A 60 -20.18 7.24 -4.08
N ALA A 61 -20.39 7.86 -5.24
CA ALA A 61 -20.97 7.20 -6.41
C ALA A 61 -20.10 6.05 -6.92
N VAL A 62 -18.78 6.26 -6.97
CA VAL A 62 -17.85 5.22 -7.44
C VAL A 62 -17.71 4.09 -6.44
N VAL A 63 -17.54 4.39 -5.15
CA VAL A 63 -17.48 3.36 -4.09
C VAL A 63 -18.73 2.49 -4.14
N ALA A 64 -19.92 3.09 -4.21
CA ALA A 64 -21.17 2.34 -4.33
C ALA A 64 -21.21 1.46 -5.59
N SER A 65 -20.66 1.93 -6.72
CA SER A 65 -20.72 1.22 -8.00
C SER A 65 -19.81 -0.02 -8.08
N ILE A 66 -18.69 -0.04 -7.34
CA ILE A 66 -17.72 -1.15 -7.38
C ILE A 66 -17.68 -1.98 -6.09
N LYS A 67 -18.52 -1.64 -5.09
CA LYS A 67 -18.52 -2.26 -3.77
C LYS A 67 -18.55 -3.78 -3.84
N ASP A 68 -19.56 -4.33 -4.52
CA ASP A 68 -19.76 -5.77 -4.61
C ASP A 68 -18.60 -6.48 -5.35
N GLU A 69 -18.02 -5.83 -6.37
CA GLU A 69 -16.86 -6.38 -7.10
C GLU A 69 -15.60 -6.41 -6.22
N VAL A 70 -15.38 -5.38 -5.40
CA VAL A 70 -14.25 -5.31 -4.46
C VAL A 70 -14.43 -6.32 -3.32
N GLU A 71 -15.64 -6.45 -2.77
CA GLU A 71 -15.94 -7.44 -1.72
C GLU A 71 -15.73 -8.87 -2.23
N ALA A 72 -16.20 -9.18 -3.45
CA ALA A 72 -15.96 -10.47 -4.09
C ALA A 72 -14.47 -10.73 -4.36
N ALA A 73 -13.71 -9.70 -4.74
CA ALA A 73 -12.28 -9.83 -4.99
C ALA A 73 -11.48 -10.04 -3.69
N ILE A 74 -11.85 -9.39 -2.58
CA ILE A 74 -11.27 -9.67 -1.25
C ILE A 74 -11.58 -11.12 -0.85
N ALA A 75 -12.83 -11.58 -0.98
CA ALA A 75 -13.19 -12.97 -0.69
C ALA A 75 -12.39 -13.99 -1.53
N HIS A 76 -12.08 -13.65 -2.77
CA HIS A 76 -11.18 -14.46 -3.59
C HIS A 76 -9.76 -14.52 -3.01
N VAL A 77 -9.19 -13.40 -2.56
CA VAL A 77 -7.87 -13.36 -1.91
C VAL A 77 -7.89 -14.14 -0.59
N GLU A 78 -8.95 -14.03 0.22
CA GLU A 78 -9.14 -14.83 1.43
C GLU A 78 -9.10 -16.33 1.13
N SER A 79 -9.80 -16.77 0.08
CA SER A 79 -9.84 -18.18 -0.31
C SER A 79 -8.48 -18.76 -0.71
N LEU A 80 -7.60 -17.93 -1.29
CA LEU A 80 -6.26 -18.34 -1.73
C LEU A 80 -5.23 -18.28 -0.60
N THR A 81 -5.41 -17.38 0.36
CA THR A 81 -4.47 -17.16 1.46
C THR A 81 -4.82 -17.94 2.73
N GLY A 82 -6.08 -18.34 2.90
CA GLY A 82 -6.62 -18.89 4.15
C GLY A 82 -6.71 -17.86 5.28
N MET A 83 -6.41 -16.59 5.01
CA MET A 83 -6.56 -15.47 5.93
C MET A 83 -7.89 -14.76 5.69
N LYS A 84 -8.37 -14.00 6.68
CA LYS A 84 -9.67 -13.34 6.60
C LYS A 84 -9.54 -11.83 6.85
N PHE A 85 -10.14 -11.04 5.99
CA PHE A 85 -10.15 -9.59 6.05
C PHE A 85 -11.04 -9.11 7.21
N ASP A 86 -10.58 -8.10 7.93
CA ASP A 86 -11.23 -7.59 9.14
C ASP A 86 -11.36 -8.65 10.27
N ASP A 87 -10.55 -9.72 10.23
CA ASP A 87 -10.51 -10.75 11.28
C ASP A 87 -9.37 -10.49 12.25
N SER A 88 -9.67 -10.42 13.54
CA SER A 88 -8.66 -10.14 14.57
C SER A 88 -7.70 -11.30 14.80
N SER A 89 -8.08 -12.54 14.49
CA SER A 89 -7.32 -13.75 14.83
C SER A 89 -6.38 -14.20 13.70
N ASN A 90 -6.84 -14.15 12.45
CA ASN A 90 -6.09 -14.50 11.25
C ASN A 90 -6.23 -13.42 10.17
N PRO A 91 -5.70 -12.20 10.44
CA PRO A 91 -5.93 -11.05 9.59
C PRO A 91 -5.31 -11.22 8.21
N LEU A 92 -6.11 -11.02 7.17
CA LEU A 92 -5.61 -10.72 5.83
C LEU A 92 -5.21 -9.25 5.79
N LEU A 93 -3.90 -8.98 5.69
CA LEU A 93 -3.37 -7.64 5.48
C LEU A 93 -3.07 -7.44 4.00
N VAL A 94 -3.36 -6.25 3.48
CA VAL A 94 -3.18 -5.93 2.05
C VAL A 94 -2.35 -4.67 1.86
N SER A 95 -1.77 -4.53 0.68
CA SER A 95 -1.23 -3.26 0.18
C SER A 95 -2.15 -2.68 -0.87
N VAL A 96 -2.19 -1.35 -0.95
CA VAL A 96 -2.90 -0.60 -1.99
C VAL A 96 -1.87 0.23 -2.76
N ARG A 97 -1.74 -0.06 -4.05
CA ARG A 97 -0.68 0.46 -4.91
C ARG A 97 -1.25 1.02 -6.20
N SER A 98 -0.96 2.28 -6.48
CA SER A 98 -1.19 2.92 -7.76
C SER A 98 -0.46 2.24 -8.93
N GLY A 99 -1.09 2.23 -10.10
CA GLY A 99 -0.49 1.76 -11.36
C GLY A 99 -1.12 2.43 -12.57
N ALA A 100 -0.52 3.50 -13.08
CA ALA A 100 -0.96 4.14 -14.32
C ALA A 100 -0.48 3.37 -15.58
N ARG A 101 -1.01 3.74 -16.75
CA ARG A 101 -0.60 3.18 -18.06
C ARG A 101 0.87 3.45 -18.37
N ALA A 102 1.29 4.69 -18.10
CA ALA A 102 2.66 5.13 -18.13
C ALA A 102 3.31 5.01 -16.75
N SER A 103 4.60 4.70 -16.71
CA SER A 103 5.34 4.68 -15.45
C SER A 103 5.50 6.10 -14.92
N MET A 104 5.17 6.32 -13.65
CA MET A 104 5.32 7.61 -12.97
C MET A 104 6.05 7.40 -11.62
N PRO A 105 7.38 7.18 -11.65
CA PRO A 105 8.16 6.85 -10.44
C PRO A 105 8.09 7.97 -9.40
N GLY A 106 7.81 7.63 -8.14
CA GLY A 106 7.77 8.59 -7.01
C GLY A 106 6.56 9.55 -7.00
N MET A 107 5.66 9.46 -7.98
CA MET A 107 4.55 10.40 -8.13
C MET A 107 3.26 9.94 -7.44
N MET A 108 3.13 8.64 -7.21
CA MET A 108 1.88 8.03 -6.78
C MET A 108 2.06 7.32 -5.45
N ASP A 109 1.03 7.37 -4.62
CA ASP A 109 1.09 6.87 -3.27
C ASP A 109 0.91 5.34 -3.21
N THR A 110 1.38 4.78 -2.10
CA THR A 110 1.26 3.36 -1.75
C THR A 110 0.99 3.28 -0.25
N VAL A 111 0.05 2.42 0.13
CA VAL A 111 -0.22 2.09 1.53
C VAL A 111 0.06 0.61 1.72
N LEU A 112 0.92 0.28 2.68
CA LEU A 112 1.20 -1.10 3.08
C LEU A 112 0.46 -1.43 4.38
N ASN A 113 0.40 -2.71 4.74
CA ASN A 113 -0.13 -3.17 6.04
C ASN A 113 -1.58 -2.74 6.33
N LEU A 114 -2.38 -2.53 5.27
CA LEU A 114 -3.78 -2.18 5.41
C LEU A 114 -4.57 -3.35 5.99
N GLY A 115 -5.40 -3.05 6.98
CA GLY A 115 -6.11 -4.02 7.81
C GLY A 115 -5.55 -4.09 9.23
N MET A 116 -4.46 -3.38 9.54
CA MET A 116 -3.90 -3.35 10.88
C MET A 116 -4.72 -2.45 11.83
N ASN A 117 -5.06 -3.02 12.98
CA ASN A 117 -5.62 -2.36 14.16
C ASN A 117 -5.05 -3.00 15.45
N ASP A 118 -5.47 -2.49 16.63
CA ASP A 118 -4.99 -2.95 17.93
C ASP A 118 -5.22 -4.45 18.18
N ALA A 119 -6.27 -5.04 17.60
CA ALA A 119 -6.54 -6.47 17.72
C ALA A 119 -5.65 -7.31 16.79
N THR A 120 -5.51 -6.88 15.53
CA THR A 120 -4.70 -7.63 14.54
C THR A 120 -3.20 -7.57 14.83
N VAL A 121 -2.68 -6.47 15.41
CA VAL A 121 -1.26 -6.35 15.75
C VAL A 121 -0.86 -7.36 16.84
N ALA A 122 -1.76 -7.62 17.80
CA ALA A 122 -1.55 -8.63 18.83
C ALA A 122 -1.44 -10.03 18.21
N SER A 123 -2.36 -10.39 17.32
CA SER A 123 -2.33 -11.69 16.63
C SER A 123 -1.14 -11.82 15.69
N LEU A 124 -0.73 -10.74 15.02
CA LEU A 124 0.47 -10.73 14.17
C LEU A 124 1.74 -10.92 15.02
N ALA A 125 1.82 -10.29 16.19
CA ALA A 125 2.93 -10.46 17.14
C ALA A 125 3.04 -11.91 17.62
N GLU A 126 1.92 -12.54 17.96
CA GLU A 126 1.87 -13.94 18.41
C GLU A 126 2.27 -14.90 17.28
N LYS A 127 1.65 -14.77 16.10
CA LYS A 127 1.89 -15.68 14.96
C LYS A 127 3.30 -15.59 14.38
N SER A 128 3.87 -14.39 14.36
CA SER A 128 5.24 -14.19 13.88
C SER A 128 6.29 -14.60 14.91
N GLY A 129 5.92 -14.72 16.19
CA GLY A 129 6.88 -14.84 17.30
C GLY A 129 7.79 -13.61 17.44
N ASN A 130 7.45 -12.50 16.77
CA ASN A 130 8.27 -11.29 16.72
C ASN A 130 7.39 -10.06 16.99
N PRO A 131 7.16 -9.72 18.27
CA PRO A 131 6.35 -8.56 18.64
C PRO A 131 6.92 -7.25 18.10
N ARG A 132 8.25 -7.13 18.01
CA ARG A 132 8.90 -5.94 17.46
C ARG A 132 8.48 -5.72 16.01
N PHE A 133 8.52 -6.76 15.17
CA PHE A 133 8.05 -6.70 13.78
C PHE A 133 6.59 -6.24 13.68
N ALA A 134 5.70 -6.80 14.49
CA ALA A 134 4.28 -6.46 14.43
C ALA A 134 4.03 -5.00 14.81
N TRP A 135 4.61 -4.53 15.92
CA TRP A 135 4.45 -3.14 16.36
C TRP A 135 5.18 -2.13 15.46
N ASP A 136 6.32 -2.50 14.87
CA ASP A 136 7.01 -1.66 13.88
C ASP A 136 6.20 -1.55 12.58
N SER A 137 5.60 -2.65 12.13
CA SER A 137 4.69 -2.64 10.97
C SER A 137 3.45 -1.80 11.26
N TYR A 138 2.94 -1.84 12.49
CA TYR A 138 1.77 -1.06 12.87
C TYR A 138 2.05 0.44 12.94
N ARG A 139 3.15 0.87 13.58
CA ARG A 139 3.50 2.30 13.61
C ARG A 139 3.78 2.86 12.21
N ARG A 140 4.43 2.07 11.34
CA ARG A 140 4.62 2.43 9.92
C ARG A 140 3.29 2.55 9.19
N PHE A 141 2.34 1.64 9.46
CA PHE A 141 1.00 1.72 8.87
C PHE A 141 0.27 3.01 9.27
N VAL A 142 0.23 3.34 10.57
CA VAL A 142 -0.44 4.55 11.07
C VAL A 142 0.16 5.80 10.44
N GLN A 143 1.49 5.89 10.39
CA GLN A 143 2.21 6.99 9.72
C GLN A 143 1.85 7.06 8.22
N MET A 144 2.06 5.97 7.46
CA MET A 144 1.79 5.95 6.02
C MET A 144 0.33 6.26 5.69
N TYR A 145 -0.62 5.72 6.46
CA TYR A 145 -2.04 5.95 6.26
C TYR A 145 -2.41 7.40 6.64
N GLY A 146 -1.85 7.93 7.73
CA GLY A 146 -1.99 9.33 8.12
C GLY A 146 -1.51 10.29 7.04
N ASP A 147 -0.35 10.02 6.46
CA ASP A 147 0.24 10.85 5.41
C ASP A 147 -0.57 10.80 4.12
N VAL A 148 -0.81 9.58 3.62
CA VAL A 148 -1.36 9.34 2.28
C VAL A 148 -2.87 9.51 2.23
N VAL A 149 -3.58 8.97 3.23
CA VAL A 149 -5.04 8.88 3.20
C VAL A 149 -5.70 10.00 3.98
N LEU A 150 -5.10 10.39 5.11
CA LEU A 150 -5.64 11.44 5.98
C LEU A 150 -5.04 12.84 5.69
N GLY A 151 -4.06 12.91 4.78
CA GLY A 151 -3.49 14.17 4.29
C GLY A 151 -2.64 14.91 5.33
N MET A 152 -2.04 14.18 6.27
CA MET A 152 -1.16 14.74 7.32
C MET A 152 0.25 15.04 6.82
N LYS A 153 0.55 14.70 5.56
CA LYS A 153 1.85 14.92 4.95
C LYS A 153 2.24 16.41 4.94
N PRO A 154 3.52 16.75 5.17
CA PRO A 154 4.08 18.08 4.94
C PRO A 154 3.64 18.70 3.61
N LYS A 155 3.19 19.97 3.65
CA LYS A 155 2.79 20.71 2.43
C LYS A 155 3.99 21.29 1.71
N SER A 156 5.03 21.64 2.45
CA SER A 156 6.29 22.18 1.94
C SER A 156 7.48 21.32 2.37
N LYS A 157 8.62 21.46 1.68
CA LYS A 157 9.88 20.79 2.06
C LYS A 157 10.46 21.27 3.38
N THR A 158 9.98 22.40 3.89
CA THR A 158 10.44 23.01 5.15
C THR A 158 9.50 22.72 6.32
N ASP A 159 8.33 22.13 6.05
CA ASP A 159 7.40 21.74 7.11
C ASP A 159 7.95 20.48 7.79
N ILE A 160 7.82 20.42 9.10
CA ILE A 160 8.18 19.24 9.88
C ILE A 160 7.07 18.19 9.69
N ASP A 161 7.47 16.96 9.41
CA ASP A 161 6.55 15.83 9.38
C ASP A 161 6.04 15.55 10.79
N PRO A 162 4.71 15.56 11.03
CA PRO A 162 4.16 15.42 12.38
C PRO A 162 4.52 14.07 13.00
N PHE A 163 4.66 13.02 12.20
CA PHE A 163 5.04 11.69 12.71
C PHE A 163 6.54 11.61 13.01
N GLU A 164 7.39 12.24 12.20
CA GLU A 164 8.83 12.32 12.48
C GLU A 164 9.10 13.17 13.73
N GLU A 165 8.37 14.27 13.95
CA GLU A 165 8.50 15.09 15.16
C GLU A 165 8.19 14.28 16.43
N ILE A 166 7.13 13.46 16.37
CA ILE A 166 6.77 12.57 17.49
C ILE A 166 7.84 11.48 17.67
N MET A 167 8.37 10.94 16.58
CA MET A 167 9.40 9.91 16.61
C MET A 167 10.70 10.41 17.23
N ASP A 168 11.14 11.60 16.84
CA ASP A 168 12.33 12.25 17.40
C ASP A 168 12.17 12.54 18.89
N LYS A 169 11.00 13.01 19.34
CA LYS A 169 10.72 13.19 20.78
C LYS A 169 10.82 11.89 21.57
N VAL A 170 10.26 10.79 21.05
CA VAL A 170 10.36 9.48 21.72
C VAL A 170 11.82 9.00 21.76
N LYS A 171 12.59 9.18 20.68
CA LYS A 171 14.02 8.83 20.65
C LYS A 171 14.82 9.65 21.67
N GLU A 172 14.56 10.95 21.78
CA GLU A 172 15.18 11.83 22.78
C GLU A 172 14.84 11.41 24.22
N GLU A 173 13.55 11.14 24.51
CA GLU A 173 13.09 10.66 25.82
C GLU A 173 13.77 9.34 26.23
N LYS A 174 14.10 8.50 25.26
CA LYS A 174 14.74 7.19 25.46
C LYS A 174 16.25 7.22 25.35
N GLY A 175 16.84 8.34 24.94
CA GLY A 175 18.28 8.50 24.75
C GLY A 175 18.87 7.65 23.61
N VAL A 176 18.04 7.27 22.63
CA VAL A 176 18.46 6.49 21.45
C VAL A 176 18.61 7.39 20.22
N LYS A 177 19.38 6.93 19.22
CA LYS A 177 19.61 7.70 17.99
C LYS A 177 18.96 7.07 16.77
N ASN A 178 18.90 5.75 16.69
CA ASN A 178 18.34 5.05 15.54
C ASN A 178 16.97 4.46 15.89
N ASP A 179 16.06 4.42 14.92
CA ASP A 179 14.74 3.79 15.09
C ASP A 179 14.85 2.27 15.38
N LEU A 180 15.98 1.66 14.98
CA LEU A 180 16.28 0.25 15.28
C LEU A 180 16.51 0.00 16.78
N ASP A 181 16.96 1.02 17.50
CA ASP A 181 17.26 0.95 18.93
C ASP A 181 15.98 1.08 19.79
N LEU A 182 14.81 1.34 19.18
CA LEU A 182 13.53 1.39 19.88
C LEU A 182 13.03 -0.01 20.24
N GLU A 183 12.62 -0.17 21.50
CA GLU A 183 12.07 -1.41 22.03
C GLU A 183 10.57 -1.53 21.74
N VAL A 184 10.00 -2.73 21.95
CA VAL A 184 8.58 -3.02 21.67
C VAL A 184 7.63 -2.05 22.40
N GLU A 185 7.93 -1.71 23.65
CA GLU A 185 7.10 -0.77 24.42
C GLU A 185 7.18 0.66 23.88
N ASP A 186 8.31 1.05 23.28
CA ASP A 186 8.47 2.36 22.64
C ASP A 186 7.65 2.41 21.34
N LEU A 187 7.63 1.32 20.58
CA LEU A 187 6.81 1.19 19.36
C LEU A 187 5.30 1.27 19.67
N LYS A 188 4.86 0.63 20.77
CA LYS A 188 3.47 0.76 21.27
C LYS A 188 3.13 2.20 21.64
N GLU A 189 4.02 2.89 22.33
CA GLU A 189 3.84 4.30 22.69
C GLU A 189 3.80 5.18 21.44
N LEU A 190 4.63 4.91 20.43
CA LEU A 190 4.58 5.61 19.14
C LEU A 190 3.24 5.44 18.44
N VAL A 191 2.70 4.21 18.35
CA VAL A 191 1.36 3.97 17.79
C VAL A 191 0.31 4.83 18.50
N LYS A 192 0.34 4.85 19.84
CA LYS A 192 -0.60 5.65 20.63
C LYS A 192 -0.48 7.15 20.34
N ARG A 193 0.75 7.68 20.31
CA ARG A 193 1.00 9.10 20.01
C ARG A 193 0.61 9.45 18.57
N PHE A 194 0.85 8.56 17.60
CA PHE A 194 0.47 8.74 16.21
C PHE A 194 -1.06 8.78 16.04
N LYS A 195 -1.79 7.86 16.69
CA LYS A 195 -3.26 7.88 16.70
C LYS A 195 -3.80 9.16 17.34
N ALA A 196 -3.19 9.64 18.42
CA ALA A 196 -3.57 10.91 19.04
C ALA A 196 -3.35 12.10 18.09
N ALA A 197 -2.22 12.15 17.38
CA ALA A 197 -1.98 13.18 16.37
C ALA A 197 -2.99 13.13 15.22
N VAL A 198 -3.41 11.93 14.80
CA VAL A 198 -4.49 11.74 13.82
C VAL A 198 -5.81 12.33 14.32
N LEU A 199 -6.16 12.05 15.58
CA LEU A 199 -7.37 12.59 16.21
C LEU A 199 -7.32 14.12 16.30
N ASP A 200 -6.20 14.68 16.73
CA ASP A 200 -6.01 16.13 16.85
C ASP A 200 -6.10 16.84 15.49
N PHE A 201 -5.57 16.24 14.42
CA PHE A 201 -5.57 16.82 13.08
C PHE A 201 -6.91 16.67 12.36
N THR A 202 -7.51 15.48 12.43
CA THR A 202 -8.71 15.15 11.63
C THR A 202 -10.03 15.32 12.39
N GLY A 203 -9.96 15.40 13.73
CA GLY A 203 -11.14 15.34 14.62
C GLY A 203 -11.79 13.96 14.68
N LYS A 204 -11.15 12.91 14.15
CA LYS A 204 -11.66 11.53 14.12
C LYS A 204 -10.58 10.56 14.56
N ASP A 205 -10.99 9.48 15.22
CA ASP A 205 -10.09 8.39 15.55
C ASP A 205 -9.53 7.72 14.30
N PHE A 206 -8.34 7.12 14.43
CA PHE A 206 -7.77 6.28 13.38
C PHE A 206 -8.71 5.10 13.10
N PRO A 207 -9.04 4.80 11.82
CA PRO A 207 -10.04 3.79 11.50
C PRO A 207 -9.60 2.40 11.94
N ASP A 208 -10.41 1.71 12.76
CA ASP A 208 -10.12 0.33 13.18
C ASP A 208 -10.64 -0.72 12.18
N SER A 209 -11.68 -0.41 11.41
CA SER A 209 -12.23 -1.33 10.40
C SER A 209 -11.30 -1.42 9.19
N ALA A 210 -10.93 -2.65 8.82
CA ALA A 210 -10.12 -2.91 7.63
C ALA A 210 -10.84 -2.44 6.35
N TRP A 211 -12.16 -2.48 6.30
CA TRP A 211 -12.96 -1.99 5.18
C TRP A 211 -12.90 -0.48 5.03
N GLU A 212 -13.02 0.27 6.12
CA GLU A 212 -12.87 1.73 6.09
C GLU A 212 -11.47 2.12 5.63
N GLN A 213 -10.45 1.42 6.13
CA GLN A 213 -9.08 1.58 5.69
C GLN A 213 -8.94 1.32 4.19
N LEU A 214 -9.50 0.23 3.67
CA LEU A 214 -9.38 -0.18 2.26
C LEU A 214 -9.99 0.87 1.34
N TRP A 215 -11.20 1.32 1.64
CA TRP A 215 -11.87 2.37 0.87
C TRP A 215 -11.10 3.69 0.95
N GLY A 216 -10.54 4.03 2.12
CA GLY A 216 -9.62 5.15 2.28
C GLY A 216 -8.43 5.06 1.34
N GLY A 217 -7.72 3.92 1.34
CA GLY A 217 -6.55 3.68 0.48
C GLY A 217 -6.88 3.71 -1.01
N ILE A 218 -7.99 3.08 -1.44
CA ILE A 218 -8.44 3.07 -2.84
C ILE A 218 -8.71 4.51 -3.31
N CYS A 219 -9.48 5.27 -2.52
CA CYS A 219 -9.83 6.65 -2.87
C CYS A 219 -8.60 7.55 -2.88
N ALA A 220 -7.68 7.39 -1.92
CA ALA A 220 -6.43 8.15 -1.88
C ALA A 220 -5.58 7.91 -3.13
N VAL A 221 -5.55 6.69 -3.67
CA VAL A 221 -4.87 6.43 -4.96
C VAL A 221 -5.56 7.17 -6.11
N PHE A 222 -6.90 7.17 -6.17
CA PHE A 222 -7.59 7.94 -7.20
C PHE A 222 -7.37 9.45 -7.05
N ASP A 223 -7.45 9.98 -5.83
CA ASP A 223 -7.17 11.38 -5.50
C ASP A 223 -5.73 11.77 -5.88
N SER A 224 -4.77 10.85 -5.70
CA SER A 224 -3.37 11.06 -6.05
C SER A 224 -3.14 11.30 -7.56
N TRP A 225 -4.06 10.86 -8.42
CA TRP A 225 -3.99 11.19 -9.86
C TRP A 225 -4.18 12.70 -10.11
N MET A 226 -4.96 13.39 -9.28
CA MET A 226 -5.23 14.83 -9.44
C MET A 226 -4.39 15.70 -8.51
N ASN A 227 -3.38 15.13 -7.83
CA ASN A 227 -2.47 15.93 -7.02
C ASN A 227 -1.54 16.80 -7.91
N GLU A 228 -1.03 17.89 -7.34
CA GLU A 228 -0.26 18.89 -8.08
C GLU A 228 1.02 18.29 -8.69
N ARG A 229 1.73 17.43 -7.95
CA ARG A 229 2.94 16.76 -8.44
C ARG A 229 2.66 15.86 -9.66
N ALA A 230 1.56 15.11 -9.65
CA ALA A 230 1.18 14.23 -10.75
C ALA A 230 0.72 15.04 -11.97
N ILE A 231 -0.04 16.12 -11.76
CA ILE A 231 -0.43 17.04 -12.84
C ILE A 231 0.82 17.63 -13.52
N LEU A 232 1.78 18.15 -12.73
CA LEU A 232 3.01 18.73 -13.26
C LEU A 232 3.83 17.67 -14.03
N TYR A 233 4.01 16.49 -13.44
CA TYR A 233 4.73 15.39 -14.09
C TYR A 233 4.06 14.99 -15.41
N ARG A 234 2.74 14.87 -15.44
CA ARG A 234 1.98 14.55 -16.66
C ARG A 234 2.16 15.59 -17.74
N ARG A 235 2.12 16.88 -17.41
CA ARG A 235 2.37 17.97 -18.36
C ARG A 235 3.79 17.90 -18.94
N MET A 236 4.79 17.66 -18.10
CA MET A 236 6.19 17.54 -18.55
C MET A 236 6.43 16.34 -19.47
N ASN A 237 5.73 15.22 -19.21
CA ASN A 237 5.93 13.96 -19.95
C ASN A 237 4.83 13.70 -21.00
N GLN A 238 3.96 14.68 -21.29
CA GLN A 238 2.87 14.58 -22.27
C GLN A 238 1.94 13.38 -22.01
N ILE A 239 1.67 13.09 -20.74
CA ILE A 239 0.75 12.02 -20.31
C ILE A 239 -0.66 12.61 -20.20
N PRO A 240 -1.64 12.12 -20.97
CA PRO A 240 -3.01 12.64 -20.91
C PRO A 240 -3.68 12.39 -19.55
N GLU A 241 -4.49 13.35 -19.10
CA GLU A 241 -5.20 13.28 -17.82
C GLU A 241 -6.29 12.21 -17.82
N GLU A 242 -6.95 12.01 -18.97
CA GLU A 242 -8.06 11.08 -19.14
C GLU A 242 -7.65 9.61 -19.01
N TRP A 243 -6.35 9.31 -18.98
CA TRP A 243 -5.85 7.94 -18.83
C TRP A 243 -6.12 7.33 -17.45
N GLY A 244 -6.22 8.17 -16.41
CA GLY A 244 -6.41 7.71 -15.03
C GLY A 244 -5.28 6.83 -14.50
N THR A 245 -5.47 6.33 -13.27
CA THR A 245 -4.61 5.31 -12.66
C THR A 245 -5.44 4.09 -12.27
N ALA A 246 -4.87 2.89 -12.39
CA ALA A 246 -5.43 1.71 -11.77
C ALA A 246 -5.03 1.64 -10.28
N VAL A 247 -5.76 0.85 -9.50
CA VAL A 247 -5.45 0.54 -8.10
C VAL A 247 -5.19 -0.94 -7.99
N ASN A 248 -4.06 -1.34 -7.45
CA ASN A 248 -3.71 -2.74 -7.21
C ASN A 248 -3.81 -3.00 -5.71
N VAL A 249 -4.68 -3.92 -5.33
CA VAL A 249 -4.82 -4.41 -3.96
C VAL A 249 -4.21 -5.79 -3.91
N GLN A 250 -3.25 -6.03 -3.03
CA GLN A 250 -2.48 -7.27 -3.01
C GLN A 250 -2.20 -7.72 -1.57
N ALA A 251 -2.33 -9.03 -1.31
CA ALA A 251 -1.98 -9.62 -0.02
C ALA A 251 -0.54 -9.27 0.39
N MET A 252 -0.35 -8.91 1.66
CA MET A 252 0.96 -8.58 2.19
C MET A 252 1.86 -9.82 2.28
N VAL A 253 3.13 -9.58 1.96
CA VAL A 253 4.25 -10.46 2.29
C VAL A 253 5.30 -9.61 2.99
N TYR A 254 6.07 -10.22 3.88
CA TYR A 254 6.93 -9.49 4.81
C TYR A 254 8.41 -9.83 4.61
N GLY A 255 9.19 -8.81 4.26
CA GLY A 255 10.65 -8.89 4.26
C GLY A 255 11.29 -8.64 5.64
N ASN A 256 10.48 -8.25 6.64
CA ASN A 256 10.89 -7.81 7.98
C ASN A 256 10.42 -8.72 9.12
N MET A 257 10.14 -10.01 8.86
CA MET A 257 9.79 -10.97 9.91
C MET A 257 10.99 -11.47 10.73
N GLY A 258 12.22 -11.22 10.26
CA GLY A 258 13.47 -11.62 10.90
C GLY A 258 14.59 -11.84 9.89
N GLU A 259 15.68 -12.46 10.33
CA GLU A 259 16.92 -12.64 9.54
C GLU A 259 16.78 -13.58 8.33
N ASN A 260 15.71 -14.39 8.27
CA ASN A 260 15.40 -15.25 7.12
C ASN A 260 14.40 -14.60 6.15
N SER A 261 14.19 -13.29 6.23
CA SER A 261 13.31 -12.52 5.36
C SER A 261 14.07 -11.33 4.77
N ALA A 262 13.75 -10.97 3.54
CA ALA A 262 14.39 -9.85 2.84
C ALA A 262 13.46 -9.23 1.80
N THR A 263 13.73 -7.98 1.45
CA THR A 263 13.14 -7.27 0.31
C THR A 263 14.25 -6.80 -0.62
N GLY A 264 14.00 -6.72 -1.93
CA GLY A 264 15.04 -6.34 -2.88
C GLY A 264 14.50 -5.96 -4.25
N VAL A 265 15.36 -5.29 -5.02
CA VAL A 265 15.10 -4.87 -6.39
C VAL A 265 16.30 -5.29 -7.23
N ALA A 266 16.03 -5.90 -8.38
CA ALA A 266 17.07 -6.36 -9.28
C ALA A 266 16.69 -6.11 -10.74
N PHE A 267 17.72 -6.05 -11.58
CA PHE A 267 17.65 -5.97 -13.02
C PHE A 267 18.32 -7.20 -13.61
N SER A 268 17.75 -7.74 -14.69
CA SER A 268 18.32 -8.88 -15.41
C SER A 268 19.62 -8.55 -16.15
N ARG A 269 19.95 -7.25 -16.28
CA ARG A 269 21.14 -6.69 -16.91
C ARG A 269 21.55 -5.44 -16.16
N ASP A 270 22.80 -5.03 -16.28
CA ASP A 270 23.27 -3.77 -15.71
C ASP A 270 22.51 -2.59 -16.33
N ALA A 271 21.80 -1.83 -15.50
CA ALA A 271 20.96 -0.72 -15.95
C ALA A 271 21.76 0.50 -16.44
N ALA A 272 23.05 0.61 -16.08
CA ALA A 272 23.92 1.70 -16.49
C ALA A 272 24.73 1.35 -17.74
N THR A 273 25.24 0.12 -17.86
CA THR A 273 26.14 -0.29 -18.95
C THR A 273 25.46 -1.15 -20.01
N GLY A 274 24.34 -1.81 -19.68
CA GLY A 274 23.66 -2.77 -20.54
C GLY A 274 24.32 -4.17 -20.59
N GLU A 275 25.37 -4.39 -19.80
CA GLU A 275 26.07 -5.68 -19.71
C GLU A 275 25.11 -6.77 -19.22
N ASN A 276 25.30 -7.99 -19.73
CA ASN A 276 24.49 -9.16 -19.36
C ASN A 276 24.90 -9.74 -17.99
N LEU A 277 24.78 -8.91 -16.95
CA LEU A 277 25.04 -9.24 -15.56
C LEU A 277 23.78 -8.97 -14.72
N PHE A 278 23.43 -9.91 -13.86
CA PHE A 278 22.36 -9.72 -12.89
C PHE A 278 22.82 -8.75 -11.81
N THR A 279 22.14 -7.61 -11.68
CA THR A 279 22.48 -6.55 -10.73
C THR A 279 21.28 -6.21 -9.86
N GLY A 280 21.52 -5.87 -8.60
CA GLY A 280 20.44 -5.54 -7.69
C GLY A 280 20.92 -5.30 -6.27
N GLU A 281 19.99 -4.86 -5.45
CA GLU A 281 20.19 -4.58 -4.03
C GLU A 281 19.08 -5.29 -3.23
N TYR A 282 19.42 -5.74 -2.04
CA TYR A 282 18.47 -6.33 -1.11
C TYR A 282 18.81 -5.93 0.32
N LEU A 283 17.80 -5.93 1.17
CA LEU A 283 17.90 -5.64 2.60
C LEU A 283 17.28 -6.80 3.37
N ILE A 284 18.06 -7.36 4.30
CA ILE A 284 17.61 -8.38 5.25
C ILE A 284 16.78 -7.69 6.33
N ASN A 285 15.70 -8.34 6.76
CA ASN A 285 14.83 -7.90 7.84
C ASN A 285 14.30 -6.46 7.63
N ALA A 286 13.81 -6.18 6.42
CA ALA A 286 13.40 -4.85 5.97
C ALA A 286 12.09 -4.89 5.17
N GLN A 287 11.36 -3.77 5.19
CA GLN A 287 10.10 -3.56 4.47
C GLN A 287 10.16 -2.25 3.67
#